data_AF-A0A1G1EZ33-F1
#
_entry.id   AF-A0A1G1EZ33-F1
#
_cell.length_a   1.000
_cell.length_b   1.000
_cell.length_c   1.000
_cell.angle_alpha   90.00
_cell.angle_beta   90.00
_cell.angle_gamma   90.00
#
_symmetry.space_group_name_H-M   'P 1'
#
loop_
_entity.id
_entity.type
_entity.pdbx_description
1 polymer ?
#
loop_
_entity_poly.entity_id
_entity_poly.type
_entity_poly.pdbx_seq_one_letter_code
_entity_poly.pdbx_strand_id
1 'polypeptide(L)'
;MQLIFTTAAKEIILENLTDFYKTSGIKMKDFYPFMMIIIIMVLLPFSTFADNGSDSGEPIIYSNSELEEYKKSSDNKRTVNTTVSQKRNKFKSSSAKKPKRDEEHLKKYWCSKGTQFRKKTDKARDEYAEAKNNFSDKETLYFYKKISLSRYNATKTKLEHSEKNLKEAEKNLNDIENEAHQDWIPPGWLRCQF
;
A
#
# COMPACT_ATOMS: atom_id res chain seq x y z
N MET A 1 -2.71 -30.74 -23.95
CA MET A 1 -2.87 -31.41 -22.64
C MET A 1 -3.53 -30.46 -21.63
N GLN A 2 -4.67 -29.83 -21.98
CA GLN A 2 -5.35 -28.79 -21.16
C GLN A 2 -6.85 -29.04 -20.96
N LEU A 3 -7.40 -30.16 -21.46
CA LEU A 3 -8.84 -30.42 -21.45
C LEU A 3 -9.32 -31.39 -20.35
N ILE A 4 -8.41 -31.94 -19.53
CA ILE A 4 -8.77 -32.95 -18.50
C ILE A 4 -9.04 -32.31 -17.12
N PHE A 5 -8.58 -31.07 -16.88
CA PHE A 5 -8.77 -30.40 -15.59
C PHE A 5 -10.17 -29.80 -15.37
N THR A 6 -11.02 -29.72 -16.40
CA THR A 6 -12.34 -29.06 -16.29
C THR A 6 -13.48 -30.01 -15.90
N THR A 7 -13.31 -31.33 -16.04
CA THR A 7 -14.35 -32.31 -15.68
C THR A 7 -14.36 -32.61 -14.18
N ALA A 8 -13.19 -32.86 -13.58
CA ALA A 8 -13.09 -33.13 -12.14
C ALA A 8 -13.53 -31.94 -11.27
N ALA A 9 -13.26 -30.70 -11.71
CA ALA A 9 -13.70 -29.51 -10.99
C ALA A 9 -15.23 -29.32 -11.03
N LYS A 10 -15.91 -29.79 -12.09
CA LYS A 10 -17.37 -29.69 -12.21
C LYS A 10 -18.10 -30.62 -11.25
N GLU A 11 -17.59 -31.84 -11.05
CA GLU A 11 -18.20 -32.81 -10.14
C GLU A 11 -18.12 -32.36 -8.67
N ILE A 12 -16.97 -31.81 -8.25
CA ILE A 12 -16.78 -31.30 -6.88
C ILE A 12 -17.69 -30.10 -6.59
N ILE A 13 -17.96 -29.25 -7.58
CA ILE A 13 -18.88 -28.11 -7.41
C ILE A 13 -20.33 -28.60 -7.32
N LEU A 14 -20.71 -29.60 -8.12
CA LEU A 14 -22.06 -30.16 -8.10
C LEU A 14 -22.39 -30.88 -6.79
N GLU A 15 -21.45 -31.67 -6.25
CA GLU A 15 -21.65 -32.37 -4.96
C GLU A 15 -21.80 -31.40 -3.78
N ASN A 16 -20.95 -30.37 -3.71
CA ASN A 16 -21.01 -29.36 -2.66
C ASN A 16 -22.30 -28.54 -2.71
N LEU A 17 -22.84 -28.28 -3.92
CA LEU A 17 -24.11 -27.59 -4.07
C LEU A 17 -25.25 -28.45 -3.52
N THR A 18 -25.31 -29.75 -3.86
CA THR A 18 -26.38 -30.65 -3.39
C THR A 18 -26.44 -30.79 -1.86
N ASP A 19 -25.29 -30.84 -1.18
CA ASP A 19 -25.26 -30.90 0.28
C ASP A 19 -25.71 -29.59 0.94
N PHE A 20 -25.35 -28.45 0.33
CA PHE A 20 -25.84 -27.15 0.78
C PHE A 20 -27.37 -27.02 0.66
N TYR A 21 -27.97 -27.57 -0.41
CA TYR A 21 -29.42 -27.59 -0.60
C TYR A 21 -30.15 -28.42 0.45
N LYS A 22 -29.61 -29.59 0.81
CA LYS A 22 -30.26 -30.48 1.76
C LYS A 22 -30.31 -29.90 3.18
N THR A 23 -29.36 -29.03 3.50
CA THR A 23 -29.19 -28.49 4.86
C THR A 23 -29.98 -27.21 5.11
N SER A 24 -30.33 -26.45 4.06
CA SER A 24 -30.85 -25.09 4.20
C SER A 24 -32.37 -24.98 4.39
N GLY A 25 -33.17 -26.04 4.11
CA GLY A 25 -34.61 -26.06 4.41
C GLY A 25 -35.44 -24.96 3.71
N ILE A 26 -34.89 -24.32 2.68
CA ILE A 26 -35.51 -23.21 1.95
C ILE A 26 -36.55 -23.77 0.98
N LYS A 27 -37.79 -23.24 1.04
CA LYS A 27 -38.86 -23.61 0.11
C LYS A 27 -38.51 -23.12 -1.29
N MET A 28 -38.67 -23.96 -2.32
CA MET A 28 -38.30 -23.65 -3.72
C MET A 28 -38.84 -22.31 -4.26
N LYS A 29 -39.95 -21.79 -3.72
CA LYS A 29 -40.58 -20.56 -4.20
C LYS A 29 -39.77 -19.30 -3.91
N ASP A 30 -38.96 -19.29 -2.85
CA ASP A 30 -38.12 -18.14 -2.47
C ASP A 30 -36.72 -18.20 -3.11
N PHE A 31 -36.43 -19.32 -3.79
CA PHE A 31 -35.11 -19.62 -4.34
C PHE A 31 -34.87 -18.98 -5.72
N TYR A 32 -35.92 -18.91 -6.54
CA TYR A 32 -35.85 -18.34 -7.89
C TYR A 32 -35.34 -16.89 -7.94
N PRO A 33 -35.80 -15.95 -7.09
CA PRO A 33 -35.27 -14.58 -7.12
C PRO A 33 -33.81 -14.51 -6.69
N PHE A 34 -33.37 -15.35 -5.74
CA PHE A 34 -31.98 -15.36 -5.27
C PHE A 34 -30.99 -15.88 -6.31
N MET A 35 -31.35 -16.96 -7.02
CA MET A 35 -30.52 -17.47 -8.13
C MET A 35 -30.40 -16.48 -9.28
N MET A 36 -31.49 -15.77 -9.62
CA MET A 36 -31.45 -14.75 -10.65
C MET A 36 -30.50 -13.60 -10.28
N ILE A 37 -30.45 -13.18 -9.01
CA ILE A 37 -29.50 -12.15 -8.54
C ILE A 37 -28.05 -12.61 -8.68
N ILE A 38 -27.74 -13.86 -8.31
CA ILE A 38 -26.38 -14.40 -8.46
C ILE A 38 -25.98 -14.50 -9.93
N ILE A 39 -26.88 -14.98 -10.80
CA ILE A 39 -26.64 -15.06 -12.24
C ILE A 39 -26.38 -13.66 -12.82
N ILE A 40 -27.16 -12.66 -12.43
CA ILE A 40 -26.97 -11.26 -12.83
C ILE A 40 -25.61 -10.72 -12.34
N MET A 41 -25.23 -10.97 -11.09
CA MET A 41 -23.94 -10.53 -10.53
C MET A 41 -22.73 -11.19 -11.20
N VAL A 42 -22.86 -12.43 -11.68
CA VAL A 42 -21.77 -13.17 -12.34
C VAL A 42 -21.69 -12.84 -13.83
N LEU A 43 -22.82 -12.52 -14.48
CA LEU A 43 -22.86 -12.19 -15.92
C LEU A 43 -22.62 -10.71 -16.22
N LEU A 44 -22.86 -9.79 -15.28
CA LEU A 44 -22.68 -8.34 -15.49
C LEU A 44 -21.25 -7.77 -15.44
N PRO A 45 -20.19 -8.41 -14.88
CA PRO A 45 -18.88 -7.76 -14.81
C PRO A 45 -18.08 -7.82 -16.13
N PHE A 46 -18.62 -8.38 -17.21
CA PHE A 46 -17.90 -8.49 -18.49
C PHE A 46 -18.15 -7.33 -19.47
N SER A 47 -18.98 -6.34 -19.14
CA SER A 47 -19.38 -5.29 -20.10
C SER A 47 -18.74 -3.91 -19.87
N THR A 48 -17.77 -3.76 -18.96
CA THR A 48 -17.18 -2.44 -18.64
C THR A 48 -15.66 -2.35 -18.76
N PHE A 49 -15.02 -3.23 -19.52
CA PHE A 49 -13.73 -2.92 -20.14
C PHE A 49 -13.97 -2.38 -21.55
N ALA A 50 -14.61 -1.21 -21.60
CA ALA A 50 -14.51 -0.35 -22.77
C ALA A 50 -13.05 0.11 -22.85
N ASP A 51 -12.39 -0.45 -23.86
CA ASP A 51 -11.11 -0.10 -24.45
C ASP A 51 -10.87 1.43 -24.45
N ASN A 52 -10.15 1.91 -23.43
CA ASN A 52 -9.54 3.22 -23.46
C ASN A 52 -8.13 3.04 -24.01
N GLY A 53 -8.00 3.19 -25.32
CA GLY A 53 -6.80 3.71 -25.97
C GLY A 53 -5.53 2.93 -25.72
N SER A 54 -5.18 2.09 -26.70
CA SER A 54 -3.81 1.67 -26.96
C SER A 54 -2.87 2.88 -27.00
N ASP A 55 -2.16 3.13 -25.90
CA ASP A 55 -0.92 3.91 -25.91
C ASP A 55 0.22 2.90 -25.73
N SER A 56 0.55 2.22 -26.83
CA SER A 56 1.78 1.46 -26.97
C SER A 56 2.95 2.45 -27.07
N GLY A 57 3.25 3.11 -25.97
CA GLY A 57 4.47 3.89 -25.80
C GLY A 57 5.65 2.92 -25.74
N GLU A 58 6.38 2.80 -26.85
CA GLU A 58 7.75 2.28 -26.81
C GLU A 58 8.53 3.00 -25.70
N PRO A 59 9.41 2.29 -24.96
CA PRO A 59 10.26 2.94 -23.98
C PRO A 59 11.14 3.96 -24.70
N ILE A 60 10.87 5.24 -24.49
CA ILE A 60 11.73 6.33 -24.95
C ILE A 60 13.04 6.21 -24.17
N ILE A 61 14.05 5.61 -24.79
CA ILE A 61 15.42 5.57 -24.28
C ILE A 61 16.02 6.94 -24.56
N TYR A 62 15.98 7.82 -23.56
CA TYR A 62 16.65 9.11 -23.61
C TYR A 62 18.17 8.90 -23.67
N SER A 63 18.79 9.34 -24.77
CA SER A 63 20.24 9.37 -24.91
C SER A 63 20.83 10.43 -23.97
N ASN A 64 21.95 10.11 -23.32
CA ASN A 64 22.67 11.03 -22.42
C ASN A 64 23.07 12.37 -23.07
N SER A 65 22.98 12.49 -24.40
CA SER A 65 23.19 13.74 -25.13
C SER A 65 22.11 14.82 -24.85
N GLU A 66 20.90 14.44 -24.44
CA GLU A 66 19.80 15.39 -24.19
C GLU A 66 19.84 16.02 -22.78
N LEU A 67 20.64 15.46 -21.87
CA LEU A 67 20.89 16.04 -20.55
C LEU A 67 21.86 17.23 -20.57
N GLU A 68 22.60 17.43 -21.67
CA GLU A 68 23.55 18.55 -21.78
C GLU A 68 22.88 19.89 -22.13
N GLU A 69 21.68 19.88 -22.73
CA GLU A 69 20.97 21.12 -23.09
C GLU A 69 20.51 21.89 -21.83
N TYR A 70 20.19 21.18 -20.75
CA TYR A 70 19.80 21.79 -19.48
C TYR A 70 20.99 22.28 -18.63
N LYS A 71 22.24 22.01 -19.06
CA LYS A 71 23.44 22.49 -18.35
C LYS A 71 23.82 23.93 -18.72
N LYS A 72 23.21 24.52 -19.77
CA LYS A 72 23.49 25.88 -20.25
C LYS A 72 22.27 26.79 -20.19
N SER A 73 21.78 27.10 -18.99
CA SER A 73 21.03 28.36 -18.78
C SER A 73 20.95 28.72 -17.29
N SER A 74 22.09 29.08 -16.69
CA SER A 74 22.13 29.68 -15.35
C SER A 74 22.38 31.18 -15.37
N ASP A 75 22.01 31.90 -16.44
CA ASP A 75 22.24 33.35 -16.53
C ASP A 75 21.16 34.10 -17.30
N ASN A 76 19.87 33.78 -17.11
CA ASN A 76 18.83 34.70 -17.57
C ASN A 76 17.72 34.97 -16.55
N LYS A 77 17.86 36.16 -15.98
CA LYS A 77 16.96 36.90 -15.11
C LYS A 77 15.62 37.08 -15.85
N ARG A 78 14.61 36.26 -15.53
CA ARG A 78 13.23 36.48 -16.00
C ARG A 78 12.29 36.71 -14.83
N THR A 79 11.99 37.98 -14.64
CA THR A 79 10.89 38.51 -13.84
C THR A 79 9.58 37.92 -14.38
N VAL A 80 8.95 37.03 -13.64
CA VAL A 80 7.59 36.55 -13.92
C VAL A 80 6.67 37.13 -12.86
N ASN A 81 5.94 38.17 -13.24
CA ASN A 81 4.82 38.70 -12.49
C ASN A 81 3.66 37.70 -12.61
N THR A 82 3.53 36.80 -11.64
CA THR A 82 2.32 35.99 -11.47
C THR A 82 1.72 36.32 -10.12
N THR A 83 0.74 37.22 -10.12
CA THR A 83 -0.18 37.47 -9.02
C THR A 83 -1.09 36.26 -8.85
N VAL A 84 -0.61 35.24 -8.15
CA VAL A 84 -1.46 34.27 -7.45
C VAL A 84 -1.54 34.74 -6.00
N SER A 85 -2.72 35.21 -5.61
CA SER A 85 -3.05 35.62 -4.24
C SER A 85 -2.97 34.41 -3.30
N GLN A 86 -1.76 34.06 -2.89
CA GLN A 86 -1.50 33.10 -1.82
C GLN A 86 -1.55 33.86 -0.50
N LYS A 87 -2.76 33.98 0.07
CA LYS A 87 -2.94 34.30 1.50
C LYS A 87 -2.36 33.15 2.32
N ARG A 88 -1.04 33.16 2.54
CA ARG A 88 -0.41 32.50 3.69
C ARG A 88 0.48 33.51 4.38
N ASN A 89 0.37 33.48 5.70
CA ASN A 89 0.85 34.50 6.61
C ASN A 89 2.36 34.75 6.45
N LYS A 90 2.71 36.03 6.58
CA LYS A 90 4.04 36.58 6.80
C LYS A 90 4.92 35.63 7.62
N PHE A 91 5.91 35.01 6.98
CA PHE A 91 7.19 34.81 7.64
C PHE A 91 8.18 35.77 7.00
N LYS A 92 8.60 36.75 7.81
CA LYS A 92 9.73 37.63 7.49
C LYS A 92 10.91 36.73 7.14
N SER A 93 11.30 36.74 5.87
CA SER A 93 12.66 36.46 5.43
C SER A 93 13.58 37.56 6.00
N SER A 94 13.83 37.52 7.30
CA SER A 94 14.95 38.21 7.91
C SER A 94 16.12 37.23 7.92
N SER A 95 17.07 37.44 7.02
CA SER A 95 18.38 36.81 6.95
C SER A 95 19.28 37.20 8.14
N ALA A 96 18.74 37.10 9.36
CA ALA A 96 19.56 37.08 10.55
C ALA A 96 20.28 35.72 10.58
N LYS A 97 21.62 35.74 10.58
CA LYS A 97 22.46 34.55 10.82
C LYS A 97 21.93 33.86 12.09
N LYS A 98 21.12 32.80 11.92
CA LYS A 98 20.71 31.96 13.05
C LYS A 98 21.99 31.45 13.71
N PRO A 99 22.12 31.50 15.04
CA PRO A 99 23.30 31.00 15.71
C PRO A 99 23.44 29.51 15.40
N LYS A 100 24.61 29.08 14.89
CA LYS A 100 24.89 27.71 14.43
C LYS A 100 24.49 26.60 15.42
N ARG A 101 24.45 26.91 16.73
CA ARG A 101 24.02 25.98 17.78
C ARG A 101 22.55 25.55 17.65
N ASP A 102 21.68 26.42 17.15
CA ASP A 102 20.25 26.11 17.02
C ASP A 102 20.01 25.12 15.88
N GLU A 103 20.81 25.21 14.81
CA GLU A 103 20.72 24.32 13.65
C GLU A 103 21.21 22.90 13.99
N GLU A 104 22.33 22.77 14.71
CA GLU A 104 22.87 21.47 15.11
C GLU A 104 21.92 20.73 16.07
N HIS A 105 21.31 21.45 17.01
CA HIS A 105 20.32 20.87 17.90
C HIS A 105 19.06 20.41 17.14
N LEU A 106 18.62 21.19 16.15
CA LEU A 106 17.48 20.84 15.29
C LEU A 106 17.79 19.62 14.42
N LYS A 107 18.99 19.54 13.82
CA LYS A 107 19.49 18.37 13.09
C LYS A 107 19.43 17.12 13.95
N LYS A 108 19.97 17.19 15.17
CA LYS A 108 20.00 16.06 16.12
C LYS A 108 18.59 15.64 16.54
N TYR A 109 17.69 16.59 16.78
CA TYR A 109 16.29 16.31 17.10
C TYR A 109 15.61 15.51 15.99
N TRP A 110 15.66 16.00 14.74
CA TRP A 110 15.00 15.34 13.61
C TRP A 110 15.63 13.99 13.26
N CYS A 111 16.95 13.86 13.34
CA CYS A 111 17.64 12.58 13.17
C CYS A 111 17.22 11.56 14.24
N SER A 112 17.15 11.98 15.51
CA SER A 112 16.69 11.12 16.60
C SER A 112 15.24 10.70 16.41
N LYS A 113 14.35 11.65 16.08
CA LYS A 113 12.93 11.39 15.82
C LYS A 113 12.77 10.41 14.66
N GLY A 114 13.38 10.68 13.51
CA GLY A 114 13.32 9.82 12.32
C GLY A 114 13.85 8.41 12.59
N THR A 115 14.95 8.28 13.34
CA THR A 115 15.51 6.98 13.72
C THR A 115 14.58 6.17 14.62
N GLN A 116 13.92 6.84 15.59
CA GLN A 116 12.95 6.18 16.47
C GLN A 116 11.77 5.60 15.69
N PHE A 117 11.20 6.35 14.75
CA PHE A 117 10.06 5.87 13.96
C PHE A 117 10.46 4.78 12.97
N ARG A 118 11.60 4.91 12.28
CA ARG A 118 12.11 3.83 11.41
C ARG A 118 12.33 2.54 12.18
N LYS A 119 12.96 2.60 13.36
CA LYS A 119 13.15 1.41 14.21
C LYS A 119 11.83 0.75 14.61
N LYS A 120 10.76 1.53 14.84
CA LYS A 120 9.42 0.98 15.10
C LYS A 120 8.84 0.31 13.86
N THR A 121 8.99 0.93 12.68
CA THR A 121 8.55 0.36 11.40
C THR A 121 9.29 -0.93 11.06
N ASP A 122 10.62 -0.96 11.22
CA ASP A 122 11.44 -2.15 10.97
C ASP A 122 11.03 -3.29 11.91
N LYS A 123 10.87 -3.00 13.21
CA LYS A 123 10.38 -3.98 14.18
C LYS A 123 9.00 -4.53 13.81
N ALA A 124 8.05 -3.66 13.44
CA ALA A 124 6.70 -4.09 13.05
C ALA A 124 6.72 -4.93 11.75
N ARG A 125 7.64 -4.62 10.82
CA ARG A 125 7.86 -5.40 9.60
C ARG A 125 8.41 -6.79 9.91
N ASP A 126 9.37 -6.90 10.81
CA ASP A 126 9.93 -8.17 11.26
C ASP A 126 8.85 -9.03 11.95
N GLU A 127 8.04 -8.44 12.84
CA GLU A 127 6.91 -9.12 13.50
C GLU A 127 5.86 -9.60 12.50
N TYR A 128 5.54 -8.80 11.47
CA TYR A 128 4.64 -9.20 10.40
C TYR A 128 5.22 -10.35 9.57
N ALA A 129 6.51 -10.30 9.21
CA ALA A 129 7.17 -11.36 8.47
C ALA A 129 7.18 -12.69 9.26
N GLU A 130 7.47 -12.63 10.56
CA GLU A 130 7.41 -13.79 11.45
C GLU A 130 5.98 -14.35 11.55
N ALA A 131 4.98 -13.49 11.75
CA ALA A 131 3.58 -13.91 11.81
C ALA A 131 3.10 -14.53 10.49
N LYS A 132 3.53 -13.99 9.35
CA LYS A 132 3.20 -14.49 8.01
C LYS A 132 3.80 -15.88 7.76
N ASN A 133 5.07 -16.08 8.10
CA ASN A 133 5.72 -17.38 7.99
C ASN A 133 5.03 -18.42 8.89
N ASN A 134 4.77 -18.07 10.15
CA ASN A 134 4.03 -18.93 11.08
C ASN A 134 2.62 -19.27 10.56
N PHE A 135 1.91 -18.31 9.95
CA PHE A 135 0.59 -18.56 9.38
C PHE A 135 0.67 -19.52 8.19
N SER A 136 1.63 -19.33 7.28
CA SER A 136 1.84 -20.23 6.12
C SER A 136 2.12 -21.67 6.56
N ASP A 137 2.96 -21.86 7.58
CA ASP A 137 3.22 -23.18 8.15
C ASP A 137 1.97 -23.82 8.78
N LYS A 138 1.11 -23.02 9.42
CA LYS A 138 -0.14 -23.53 10.01
C LYS A 138 -1.23 -23.78 8.98
N GLU A 139 -1.27 -23.00 7.91
CA GLU A 139 -2.21 -23.17 6.82
C GLU A 139 -2.00 -24.52 6.13
N THR A 140 -0.75 -24.86 5.79
CA THR A 140 -0.41 -26.18 5.26
C THR A 140 -0.79 -27.30 6.23
N LEU A 141 -0.49 -27.16 7.52
CA LEU A 141 -0.88 -28.14 8.53
C LEU A 141 -2.41 -28.28 8.72
N TYR A 142 -3.18 -27.22 8.50
CA TYR A 142 -4.63 -27.26 8.56
C TYR A 142 -5.22 -28.08 7.42
N PHE A 143 -4.76 -27.85 6.19
CA PHE A 143 -5.21 -28.59 5.02
C PHE A 143 -4.76 -30.06 5.04
N TYR A 144 -3.49 -30.33 5.35
CA TYR A 144 -2.93 -31.69 5.22
C TYR A 144 -3.01 -32.52 6.50
N LYS A 145 -2.85 -31.89 7.67
CA LYS A 145 -2.70 -32.60 8.96
C LYS A 145 -3.90 -32.40 9.90
N LYS A 146 -4.96 -31.73 9.43
CA LYS A 146 -6.20 -31.44 10.19
C LYS A 146 -5.92 -30.92 11.61
N ILE A 147 -5.11 -29.87 11.74
CA ILE A 147 -4.99 -29.17 13.04
C ILE A 147 -6.33 -28.58 13.46
N SER A 148 -6.50 -28.31 14.75
CA SER A 148 -7.75 -27.71 15.24
C SER A 148 -7.99 -26.33 14.62
N LEU A 149 -9.24 -26.08 14.22
CA LEU A 149 -9.69 -24.80 13.68
C LEU A 149 -9.35 -23.62 14.62
N SER A 150 -9.43 -23.84 15.93
CA SER A 150 -9.05 -22.85 16.95
C SER A 150 -7.59 -22.40 16.83
N ARG A 151 -6.64 -23.33 16.60
CA ARG A 151 -5.21 -22.99 16.44
C ARG A 151 -4.96 -22.22 15.16
N TYR A 152 -5.61 -22.63 14.06
CA TYR A 152 -5.54 -21.93 12.78
C TYR A 152 -6.05 -20.48 12.90
N ASN A 153 -7.23 -20.30 13.51
CA ASN A 153 -7.81 -18.98 13.74
C ASN A 153 -6.93 -18.12 14.65
N ALA A 154 -6.33 -18.68 15.70
CA ALA A 154 -5.41 -17.95 16.56
C ALA A 154 -4.20 -17.38 15.79
N THR A 155 -3.59 -18.17 14.90
CA THR A 155 -2.49 -17.68 14.04
C THR A 155 -2.97 -16.67 13.01
N LYS A 156 -4.18 -16.83 12.48
CA LYS A 156 -4.79 -15.85 11.55
C LYS A 156 -4.96 -14.49 12.22
N THR A 157 -5.54 -14.46 13.43
CA THR A 157 -5.72 -13.22 14.19
C THR A 157 -4.38 -12.56 14.54
N LYS A 158 -3.34 -13.35 14.86
CA LYS A 158 -1.99 -12.82 15.09
C LYS A 158 -1.42 -12.14 13.83
N LEU A 159 -1.60 -12.75 12.66
CA LEU A 159 -1.20 -12.16 11.37
C LEU A 159 -1.93 -10.84 11.12
N GLU A 160 -3.26 -10.82 11.24
CA GLU A 160 -4.07 -9.61 11.06
C GLU A 160 -3.68 -8.49 12.03
N HIS A 161 -3.35 -8.82 13.27
CA HIS A 161 -2.88 -7.85 14.25
C HIS A 161 -1.50 -7.27 13.88
N SER A 162 -0.54 -8.13 13.50
CA SER A 162 0.78 -7.68 13.06
C SER A 162 0.72 -6.79 11.81
N GLU A 163 -0.19 -7.08 10.88
CA GLU A 163 -0.42 -6.27 9.69
C GLU A 163 -0.94 -4.87 10.04
N LYS A 164 -1.89 -4.78 10.98
CA LYS A 164 -2.39 -3.49 11.48
C LYS A 164 -1.28 -2.68 12.13
N ASN A 165 -0.45 -3.31 12.97
CA ASN A 165 0.68 -2.65 13.62
C ASN A 165 1.71 -2.13 12.61
N LEU A 166 1.98 -2.90 11.53
CA LEU A 166 2.86 -2.46 10.45
C LEU A 166 2.29 -1.21 9.74
N LYS A 167 1.01 -1.25 9.34
CA LYS A 167 0.35 -0.09 8.71
C LYS A 167 0.35 1.15 9.60
N GLU A 168 0.13 0.98 10.90
CA GLU A 168 0.17 2.08 11.86
C GLU A 168 1.60 2.65 12.00
N ALA A 169 2.61 1.79 12.08
CA ALA A 169 4.01 2.23 12.15
C ALA A 169 4.46 2.97 10.87
N GLU A 170 4.05 2.49 9.69
CA GLU A 170 4.30 3.16 8.41
C GLU A 170 3.58 4.52 8.33
N LYS A 171 2.31 4.58 8.75
CA LYS A 171 1.56 5.84 8.84
C LYS A 171 2.27 6.85 9.76
N ASN A 172 2.67 6.41 10.95
CA ASN A 172 3.37 7.26 11.90
C ASN A 172 4.70 7.80 11.35
N LEU A 173 5.44 6.98 10.59
CA LEU A 173 6.67 7.43 9.92
C LEU A 173 6.35 8.51 8.86
N ASN A 174 5.33 8.28 8.04
CA ASN A 174 4.89 9.24 7.03
C ASN A 174 4.38 10.55 7.66
N ASP A 175 3.68 10.49 8.79
CA ASP A 175 3.22 11.69 9.51
C ASP A 175 4.40 12.55 9.98
N ILE A 176 5.49 11.93 10.47
CA ILE A 176 6.73 12.64 10.83
C ILE A 176 7.46 13.21 9.62
N GLU A 177 7.48 12.49 8.51
CA GLU A 177 8.06 13.00 7.25
C GLU A 177 7.28 14.23 6.76
N ASN A 178 5.94 14.19 6.82
CA ASN A 178 5.09 15.32 6.47
C ASN A 178 5.27 16.51 7.42
N GLU A 179 5.38 16.28 8.74
CA GLU A 179 5.68 17.31 9.73
C GLU A 179 7.02 18.00 9.41
N ALA A 180 8.07 17.21 9.14
CA ALA A 180 9.38 17.73 8.76
C ALA A 180 9.31 18.54 7.45
N HIS A 181 8.57 18.07 6.45
CA HIS A 181 8.37 18.79 5.20
C HIS A 181 7.64 20.12 5.39
N GLN A 182 6.63 20.18 6.27
CA GLN A 182 5.92 21.42 6.61
C GLN A 182 6.85 22.45 7.28
N ASP A 183 7.82 21.97 8.06
CA ASP A 183 8.84 22.78 8.74
C ASP A 183 10.07 23.07 7.86
N TRP A 184 10.03 22.76 6.56
CA TRP A 184 11.13 22.95 5.60
C TRP A 184 12.41 22.21 5.99
N ILE A 185 12.29 21.08 6.68
CA ILE A 185 13.41 20.25 7.10
C ILE A 185 13.83 19.35 5.93
N PRO A 186 15.14 19.31 5.58
CA PRO A 186 15.63 18.42 4.54
C PRO A 186 15.43 16.93 4.89
N PRO A 187 15.07 16.07 3.93
CA PRO A 187 14.86 14.64 4.18
C PRO A 187 16.12 13.92 4.69
N GLY A 188 17.31 14.44 4.34
CA GLY A 188 18.59 13.92 4.85
C GLY A 188 18.70 14.02 6.38
N TRP A 189 18.10 15.03 7.00
CA TRP A 189 18.16 15.20 8.47
C TRP A 189 17.42 14.11 9.20
N LEU A 190 16.23 13.73 8.71
CA LEU A 190 15.49 12.60 9.25
C LEU A 190 16.30 11.30 9.13
N ARG A 191 17.11 11.16 8.08
CA ARG A 191 17.96 9.98 7.80
C ARG A 191 19.35 10.05 8.43
N CYS A 192 19.64 11.11 9.19
CA CYS A 192 20.97 11.38 9.75
C CYS A 192 22.08 11.43 8.68
N GLN A 193 21.73 11.83 7.45
CA GLN A 193 22.63 12.07 6.32
C GLN A 193 22.84 13.58 6.24
N PHE A 194 23.92 14.06 6.87
CA PHE A 194 24.27 15.48 6.98
C PHE A 194 25.46 15.83 6.11
#